data_AF-A0AAP4CZQ3-F1
#
_entry.id   AF-A0AAP4CZQ3-F1
#
_cell.length_a   1.000
_cell.length_b   1.000
_cell.length_c   1.000
_cell.angle_alpha   90.00
_cell.angle_beta   90.00
_cell.angle_gamma   90.00
#
_symmetry.space_group_name_H-M   'P 1'
#
loop_
_entity.id
_entity.type
_entity.pdbx_description
1 polymer ?
#
loop_
_entity_poly.entity_id
_entity_poly.type
_entity_poly.pdbx_seq_one_letter_code
_entity_poly.pdbx_strand_id
1 'polypeptide(L)'
;MPVWLDAIPEKAPKIPRPGTGRWLLFLAFVMLGGIALTLWCWTSERTGFVFWFTALGLPFCTWGLLFGLRRVAYKAEQVGAESRNVDREALIDSEILRGQRCAWILGTYIQAPAGNKADDLLEAMKVAAPAIDFSHPRGCDKPVRYAALTEYQSDLTKALTAAVTKLTTRVEGIVQPLPPELPCWLVLDCDNDLYPLIEEQLKADLSLKTGRIFRLMSGKGLSAFDAWLDKRWDNPGILVAITLSLPASPREDDADAVSMVVLSNRK
;
A
#
# COMPACT_ATOMS: atom_id res chain seq x y z
N MET A 1 5.57 2.70 -2.49
CA MET A 1 4.52 1.68 -2.69
C MET A 1 4.87 0.77 -3.84
N PRO A 2 5.38 -0.45 -3.62
CA PRO A 2 5.40 -1.43 -4.69
C PRO A 2 3.97 -1.94 -4.90
N VAL A 3 3.40 -1.66 -6.07
CA VAL A 3 2.10 -2.20 -6.49
C VAL A 3 2.36 -3.56 -7.14
N TRP A 4 1.70 -4.61 -6.68
CA TRP A 4 1.97 -5.99 -7.11
C TRP A 4 0.84 -6.51 -7.99
N LEU A 5 0.67 -5.90 -9.17
CA LEU A 5 -0.32 -6.37 -10.14
C LEU A 5 -0.01 -7.80 -10.63
N ASP A 6 1.28 -8.16 -10.70
CA ASP A 6 1.72 -9.49 -11.15
C ASP A 6 1.41 -10.61 -10.14
N ALA A 7 1.19 -10.26 -8.87
CA ALA A 7 0.80 -11.23 -7.85
C ALA A 7 -0.70 -11.58 -7.91
N ILE A 8 -1.50 -10.81 -8.67
CA ILE A 8 -2.93 -11.05 -8.80
C ILE A 8 -3.14 -12.26 -9.73
N PRO A 9 -3.78 -13.35 -9.25
CA PRO A 9 -3.93 -14.57 -10.03
C PRO A 9 -4.70 -14.33 -11.32
N GLU A 10 -4.52 -15.19 -12.32
CA GLU A 10 -5.29 -15.10 -13.57
C GLU A 10 -6.80 -15.28 -13.36
N LYS A 11 -7.58 -14.85 -14.36
CA LYS A 11 -9.03 -14.99 -14.38
C LYS A 11 -9.43 -16.47 -14.29
N ALA A 12 -10.41 -16.78 -13.44
CA ALA A 12 -10.89 -18.15 -13.28
C ALA A 12 -11.42 -18.67 -14.63
N PRO A 13 -11.03 -19.91 -15.04
CA PRO A 13 -11.46 -20.48 -16.30
C PRO A 13 -12.97 -20.70 -16.31
N LYS A 14 -13.56 -20.68 -17.52
CA LYS A 14 -15.00 -20.96 -17.68
C LYS A 14 -15.29 -22.42 -17.30
N ILE A 15 -16.24 -22.62 -16.39
CA ILE A 15 -16.68 -23.96 -15.99
C ILE A 15 -17.40 -24.62 -17.18
N PRO A 16 -16.99 -25.83 -17.61
CA PRO A 16 -17.61 -26.50 -18.74
C PRO A 16 -19.04 -26.94 -18.39
N ARG A 17 -19.98 -26.71 -19.31
CA ARG A 17 -21.38 -27.11 -19.13
C ARG A 17 -21.50 -28.64 -19.08
N PRO A 18 -22.39 -29.21 -18.23
CA PRO A 18 -22.70 -30.62 -18.28
C PRO A 18 -23.26 -30.96 -19.67
N GLY A 19 -22.60 -31.88 -20.38
CA GLY A 19 -23.04 -32.29 -21.71
C GLY A 19 -24.39 -32.99 -21.65
N THR A 20 -25.45 -32.34 -22.14
CA THR A 20 -26.83 -32.85 -22.10
C THR A 20 -26.96 -34.21 -22.79
N GLY A 21 -26.27 -34.40 -23.92
CA GLY A 21 -26.26 -35.68 -24.64
C GLY A 21 -25.69 -36.84 -23.82
N ARG A 22 -24.63 -36.62 -23.03
CA ARG A 22 -24.07 -37.68 -22.16
C ARG A 22 -25.04 -38.08 -21.04
N TRP A 23 -25.78 -37.10 -20.50
CA TRP A 23 -26.79 -37.36 -19.48
C TRP A 23 -28.04 -38.05 -20.03
N LEU A 24 -28.43 -37.77 -21.27
CA LEU A 24 -29.50 -38.49 -21.97
C LEU A 24 -29.10 -39.94 -22.30
N LEU A 25 -27.86 -40.18 -22.71
CA LEU A 25 -27.34 -41.54 -22.87
C LEU A 25 -27.35 -42.29 -21.53
N PHE A 26 -26.91 -41.63 -20.45
CA PHE A 26 -26.98 -42.19 -19.11
C PHE A 26 -28.42 -42.51 -18.67
N LEU A 27 -29.40 -41.67 -19.01
CA LEU A 27 -30.82 -41.96 -18.79
C LEU A 27 -31.23 -43.26 -19.48
N ALA A 28 -30.87 -43.43 -20.77
CA ALA A 28 -31.19 -44.65 -21.51
C ALA A 28 -30.64 -45.91 -20.82
N PHE A 29 -29.40 -45.87 -20.34
CA PHE A 29 -28.80 -46.97 -19.58
C PHE A 29 -29.52 -47.23 -18.24
N VAL A 30 -29.84 -46.18 -17.49
CA VAL A 30 -30.56 -46.30 -16.20
C VAL A 30 -31.96 -46.88 -16.41
N MET A 31 -32.66 -46.47 -17.48
CA MET A 31 -33.99 -46.99 -17.83
C MET A 31 -33.92 -48.48 -18.21
N LEU A 32 -32.98 -48.87 -19.08
CA LEU A 32 -32.79 -50.27 -19.47
C LEU A 32 -32.42 -51.16 -18.28
N GLY A 33 -31.49 -50.70 -17.43
CA GLY A 33 -31.11 -51.40 -16.21
C GLY A 33 -32.27 -51.53 -15.23
N GLY A 34 -33.06 -50.46 -15.05
CA GLY A 34 -34.25 -50.47 -14.20
C GLY A 34 -35.30 -51.48 -14.67
N ILE A 35 -35.59 -51.52 -15.97
CA ILE A 35 -36.53 -52.49 -16.56
C ILE A 35 -36.00 -53.93 -16.40
N ALA A 36 -34.73 -54.18 -16.71
CA ALA A 36 -34.15 -55.52 -16.59
C ALA A 36 -34.17 -56.02 -15.14
N LEU A 37 -33.80 -55.15 -14.19
CA LEU A 37 -33.77 -55.48 -12.76
C LEU A 37 -35.17 -55.75 -12.22
N THR A 38 -36.16 -54.93 -12.59
CA THR A 38 -37.55 -55.19 -12.16
C THR A 38 -38.07 -56.48 -12.79
N LEU A 39 -37.87 -56.73 -14.08
CA LEU A 39 -38.31 -57.99 -14.70
C LEU A 39 -37.67 -59.24 -14.09
N TRP A 40 -36.41 -59.14 -13.65
CA TRP A 40 -35.67 -60.24 -13.02
C TRP A 40 -36.11 -60.50 -11.58
N CYS A 41 -36.31 -59.44 -10.78
CA CYS A 41 -36.59 -59.56 -9.35
C CYS A 41 -38.10 -59.58 -9.02
N TRP A 42 -39.00 -59.39 -9.99
CA TRP A 42 -40.44 -59.33 -9.74
C TRP A 42 -41.09 -60.71 -9.70
N THR A 43 -41.66 -61.07 -8.55
CA THR A 43 -42.26 -62.38 -8.29
C THR A 43 -43.79 -62.39 -8.40
N SER A 44 -44.42 -61.23 -8.58
CA SER A 44 -45.89 -61.06 -8.62
C SER A 44 -46.40 -60.84 -10.04
N GLU A 45 -47.72 -60.66 -10.21
CA GLU A 45 -48.30 -60.32 -11.52
C GLU A 45 -47.67 -59.03 -12.09
N ARG A 46 -47.38 -59.06 -13.39
CA ARG A 46 -46.72 -57.97 -14.14
C ARG A 46 -47.74 -56.94 -14.64
N THR A 47 -48.65 -56.55 -13.76
CA THR A 47 -49.80 -55.71 -14.08
C THR A 47 -49.97 -54.66 -12.97
N GLY A 48 -50.56 -53.52 -13.32
CA GLY A 48 -50.87 -52.45 -12.37
C GLY A 48 -49.79 -51.38 -12.19
N PHE A 49 -50.19 -50.29 -11.51
CA PHE A 49 -49.41 -49.06 -11.38
C PHE A 49 -48.07 -49.26 -10.67
N VAL A 50 -48.04 -50.07 -9.61
CA VAL A 50 -46.84 -50.27 -8.78
C VAL A 50 -45.71 -50.90 -9.60
N PHE A 51 -46.01 -51.89 -10.44
CA PHE A 51 -45.03 -52.53 -11.32
C PHE A 51 -44.45 -51.54 -12.34
N TRP A 52 -45.30 -50.75 -13.00
CA TRP A 52 -44.82 -49.77 -13.99
C TRP A 52 -44.07 -48.60 -13.34
N PHE A 53 -44.49 -48.17 -12.14
CA PHE A 53 -43.79 -47.13 -11.40
C PHE A 53 -42.42 -47.59 -10.92
N THR A 54 -42.26 -48.83 -10.46
CA THR A 54 -40.93 -49.36 -10.08
C THR A 54 -40.04 -49.60 -11.29
N ALA A 55 -40.60 -50.06 -12.41
CA ALA A 55 -39.83 -50.35 -13.63
C ALA A 55 -39.38 -49.09 -14.40
N LEU A 56 -40.17 -48.02 -14.38
CA LEU A 56 -39.92 -46.81 -15.18
C LEU A 56 -39.82 -45.54 -14.32
N GLY A 57 -40.74 -45.37 -13.37
CA GLY A 57 -40.82 -44.17 -12.54
C GLY A 57 -39.61 -44.01 -11.62
N LEU A 58 -39.22 -45.06 -10.88
CA LEU A 58 -38.11 -45.00 -9.93
C LEU A 58 -36.74 -44.78 -10.63
N PRO A 59 -36.41 -45.48 -11.74
CA PRO A 59 -35.22 -45.17 -12.54
C PRO A 59 -35.21 -43.73 -13.09
N PHE A 60 -36.36 -43.22 -13.54
CA PHE A 60 -36.47 -41.84 -14.00
C PHE A 60 -36.25 -40.82 -12.88
N CYS A 61 -36.85 -41.03 -11.70
CA CYS A 61 -36.68 -40.17 -10.53
C CYS A 61 -35.23 -40.15 -10.03
N THR A 62 -34.57 -41.31 -9.96
CA THR A 62 -33.17 -41.42 -9.53
C THR A 62 -32.23 -40.71 -10.51
N TRP A 63 -32.42 -40.90 -11.81
CA TRP A 63 -31.69 -40.14 -12.83
C TRP A 63 -31.93 -38.63 -12.71
N GLY A 64 -33.19 -38.21 -12.56
CA GLY A 64 -33.58 -36.80 -12.44
C GLY A 64 -32.92 -36.13 -11.22
N LEU A 65 -32.85 -36.83 -10.09
CA LEU A 65 -32.18 -36.37 -8.88
C LEU A 65 -30.67 -36.21 -9.11
N LEU A 66 -29.99 -37.21 -9.69
CA LEU A 66 -28.56 -37.13 -9.99
C LEU A 66 -28.23 -36.00 -10.98
N PHE A 67 -29.05 -35.86 -12.03
CA PHE A 67 -28.90 -34.78 -13.00
C PHE A 67 -29.15 -33.41 -12.36
N GLY A 68 -30.17 -33.30 -11.52
CA GLY A 68 -30.48 -32.10 -10.74
C GLY A 68 -29.31 -31.68 -9.86
N LEU A 69 -28.77 -32.61 -9.07
CA LEU A 69 -27.58 -32.38 -8.24
C LEU A 69 -26.38 -31.93 -9.07
N ARG A 70 -26.11 -32.58 -10.21
CA ARG A 70 -25.01 -32.17 -11.11
C ARG A 70 -25.19 -30.76 -11.66
N ARG A 71 -26.43 -30.38 -11.98
CA ARG A 71 -26.80 -29.04 -12.46
C ARG A 71 -26.63 -27.98 -11.37
N VAL A 72 -27.03 -28.30 -10.14
CA VAL A 72 -26.80 -27.44 -8.97
C VAL A 72 -25.30 -27.26 -8.73
N ALA A 73 -24.52 -28.34 -8.72
CA ALA A 73 -23.06 -28.28 -8.56
C ALA A 73 -22.40 -27.43 -9.65
N TYR A 74 -22.78 -27.61 -10.91
CA TYR A 74 -22.30 -26.77 -12.02
C TYR A 74 -22.61 -25.29 -11.79
N LYS A 75 -23.83 -24.96 -11.33
CA LYS A 75 -24.21 -23.58 -11.05
C LYS A 75 -23.45 -23.01 -9.87
N ALA A 76 -23.23 -23.79 -8.81
CA ALA A 76 -22.42 -23.39 -7.68
C ALA A 76 -20.96 -23.10 -8.09
N GLU A 77 -20.35 -23.97 -8.89
CA GLU A 77 -19.01 -23.75 -9.45
C GLU A 77 -18.96 -22.50 -10.34
N GLN A 78 -19.97 -22.29 -11.19
CA GLN A 78 -20.06 -21.12 -12.06
C GLN A 78 -20.14 -19.83 -11.24
N VAL A 79 -21.02 -19.79 -10.23
CA VAL A 79 -21.16 -18.63 -9.34
C VAL A 79 -19.89 -18.38 -8.55
N GLY A 80 -19.23 -19.43 -8.05
CA GLY A 80 -17.96 -19.31 -7.34
C GLY A 80 -16.85 -18.72 -8.23
N ALA A 81 -16.74 -19.17 -9.48
CA ALA A 81 -15.78 -18.63 -10.44
C ALA A 81 -16.08 -17.18 -10.83
N GLU A 82 -17.37 -16.83 -11.03
CA GLU A 82 -17.80 -15.46 -11.32
C GLU A 82 -17.54 -14.53 -10.14
N SER A 83 -17.87 -14.93 -8.90
CA SER A 83 -17.61 -14.15 -7.69
C SER A 83 -16.12 -13.85 -7.53
N ARG A 84 -15.26 -14.88 -7.66
CA ARG A 84 -13.80 -14.71 -7.60
C ARG A 84 -13.29 -13.73 -8.65
N ASN A 85 -13.87 -13.74 -9.85
CA ASN A 85 -13.49 -12.81 -10.91
C ASN A 85 -13.91 -11.37 -10.61
N VAL A 86 -15.06 -11.16 -9.97
CA VAL A 86 -15.49 -9.82 -9.51
C VAL A 86 -14.52 -9.31 -8.44
N ASP A 87 -14.19 -10.13 -7.45
CA ASP A 87 -13.24 -9.77 -6.39
C ASP A 87 -11.85 -9.46 -6.96
N ARG A 88 -11.43 -10.21 -7.99
CA ARG A 88 -10.18 -9.96 -8.71
C ARG A 88 -10.16 -8.61 -9.41
N GLU A 89 -11.21 -8.27 -10.16
CA GLU A 89 -11.31 -6.96 -10.84
C GLU A 89 -11.28 -5.83 -9.81
N ALA A 90 -12.04 -5.96 -8.71
CA ALA A 90 -12.04 -4.97 -7.63
C ALA A 90 -10.64 -4.79 -7.01
N LEU A 91 -9.88 -5.89 -6.83
CA LEU A 91 -8.52 -5.84 -6.34
C LEU A 91 -7.58 -5.12 -7.33
N ILE A 92 -7.68 -5.43 -8.62
CA ILE A 92 -6.89 -4.75 -9.68
C ILE A 92 -7.17 -3.25 -9.66
N ASP A 93 -8.44 -2.86 -9.66
CA ASP A 93 -8.85 -1.46 -9.63
C ASP A 93 -8.28 -0.76 -8.38
N SER A 94 -8.35 -1.41 -7.22
CA SER A 94 -7.80 -0.84 -5.97
C SER A 94 -6.29 -0.64 -6.01
N GLU A 95 -5.55 -1.59 -6.60
CA GLU A 95 -4.08 -1.53 -6.70
C GLU A 95 -3.63 -0.52 -7.76
N ILE A 96 -4.38 -0.39 -8.86
CA ILE A 96 -4.17 0.68 -9.86
C ILE A 96 -4.40 2.04 -9.21
N LEU A 97 -5.52 2.24 -8.52
CA LEU A 97 -5.83 3.49 -7.83
C LEU A 97 -4.77 3.83 -6.78
N ARG A 98 -4.27 2.81 -6.06
CA ARG A 98 -3.17 2.96 -5.11
C ARG A 98 -1.87 3.40 -5.79
N GLY A 99 -1.53 2.82 -6.93
CA GLY A 99 -0.35 3.21 -7.72
C GLY A 99 -0.43 4.61 -8.32
N GLN A 100 -1.65 5.12 -8.54
CA GLN A 100 -1.89 6.47 -9.06
C GLN A 100 -1.87 7.56 -7.97
N ARG A 101 -1.77 7.19 -6.69
CA ARG A 101 -1.69 8.15 -5.58
C ARG A 101 -0.39 8.96 -5.71
N CYS A 102 -0.52 10.28 -5.68
CA CYS A 102 0.60 11.19 -5.85
C CYS A 102 0.59 12.29 -4.78
N ALA A 103 1.71 13.00 -4.65
CA ALA A 103 1.76 14.19 -3.83
C ALA A 103 2.40 15.34 -4.60
N TRP A 104 1.85 16.53 -4.40
CA TRP A 104 2.32 17.77 -4.97
C TRP A 104 3.30 18.43 -4.01
N ILE A 105 4.45 18.83 -4.52
CA ILE A 105 5.46 19.54 -3.74
C ILE A 105 5.04 20.99 -3.62
N LEU A 106 4.71 21.42 -2.40
CA LEU A 106 4.36 22.80 -2.07
C LEU A 106 5.61 23.63 -1.76
N GLY A 107 6.64 23.00 -1.20
CA GLY A 107 7.91 23.66 -0.95
C GLY A 107 8.97 22.71 -0.43
N THR A 108 10.22 23.11 -0.61
CA THR A 108 11.39 22.34 -0.20
C THR A 108 12.42 23.24 0.48
N TYR A 109 13.23 22.62 1.32
CA TYR A 109 14.46 23.20 1.85
C TYR A 109 15.48 22.09 1.98
N ILE A 110 16.71 22.39 1.57
CA ILE A 110 17.84 21.47 1.66
C ILE A 110 19.02 22.27 2.19
N GLN A 111 19.74 21.69 3.13
CA GLN A 111 21.01 22.19 3.61
C GLN A 111 21.97 21.00 3.63
N ALA A 112 22.96 21.09 2.76
CA ALA A 112 24.04 20.13 2.63
C ALA A 112 25.38 20.89 2.69
N PRO A 113 26.51 20.19 2.90
CA PRO A 113 27.84 20.81 2.90
C PRO A 113 28.16 21.55 1.59
N ALA A 114 27.58 21.09 0.47
CA ALA A 114 27.69 21.71 -0.84
C ALA A 114 26.87 23.01 -0.99
N GLY A 115 26.00 23.36 -0.03
CA GLY A 115 25.18 24.56 -0.07
C GLY A 115 23.72 24.33 0.31
N ASN A 116 22.93 25.41 0.27
CA ASN A 116 21.51 25.41 0.62
C ASN A 116 20.59 26.00 -0.45
N LYS A 117 21.15 26.38 -1.61
CA LYS A 117 20.42 26.87 -2.79
C LYS A 117 20.61 25.91 -3.95
N ALA A 118 19.66 25.93 -4.89
CA ALA A 118 19.74 25.14 -6.11
C ALA A 118 20.98 25.48 -6.94
N ASP A 119 21.36 26.76 -7.01
CA ASP A 119 22.54 27.21 -7.76
C ASP A 119 23.84 26.67 -7.16
N ASP A 120 24.00 26.77 -5.84
CA ASP A 120 25.18 26.24 -5.12
C ASP A 120 25.32 24.73 -5.34
N LEU A 121 24.21 23.98 -5.20
CA LEU A 121 24.19 22.53 -5.41
C LEU A 121 24.48 22.16 -6.87
N LEU A 122 23.94 22.91 -7.83
CA LEU A 122 24.19 22.72 -9.25
C LEU A 122 25.64 23.01 -9.62
N GLU A 123 26.23 24.07 -9.04
CA GLU A 123 27.63 24.40 -9.21
C GLU A 123 28.54 23.31 -8.63
N ALA A 124 28.27 22.84 -7.42
CA ALA A 124 29.00 21.74 -6.81
C ALA A 124 28.96 20.47 -7.67
N MET A 125 27.79 20.13 -8.24
CA MET A 125 27.65 19.00 -9.18
C MET A 125 28.43 19.21 -10.49
N LYS A 126 28.45 20.43 -11.03
CA LYS A 126 29.17 20.75 -12.27
C LYS A 126 30.69 20.68 -12.10
N VAL A 127 31.19 21.22 -10.99
CA VAL A 127 32.63 21.26 -10.69
C VAL A 127 33.13 19.91 -10.17
N ALA A 128 32.22 19.02 -9.74
CA ALA A 128 32.53 17.79 -9.02
C ALA A 128 33.45 18.07 -7.81
N ALA A 129 33.23 19.22 -7.15
CA ALA A 129 34.03 19.65 -6.03
C ALA A 129 33.81 18.67 -4.86
N PRO A 130 34.88 18.11 -4.25
CA PRO A 130 34.73 17.25 -3.10
C PRO A 130 34.21 18.07 -1.92
N ALA A 131 33.02 17.73 -1.42
CA ALA A 131 32.46 18.31 -0.19
C ALA A 131 32.96 17.61 1.08
N ILE A 132 33.74 16.53 0.91
CA ILE A 132 34.26 15.68 1.97
C ILE A 132 35.63 16.22 2.40
N ASP A 133 35.80 16.44 3.69
CA ASP A 133 37.06 16.86 4.30
C ASP A 133 37.31 16.13 5.62
N PHE A 134 38.51 16.24 6.18
CA PHE A 134 38.80 15.79 7.54
C PHE A 134 38.14 16.72 8.54
N SER A 135 37.07 16.25 9.19
CA SER A 135 36.38 16.99 10.24
C SER A 135 36.33 16.17 11.53
N HIS A 136 36.07 16.83 12.65
CA HIS A 136 35.80 16.18 13.94
C HIS A 136 34.29 16.20 14.18
N PRO A 137 33.53 15.30 13.52
CA PRO A 137 32.09 15.30 13.68
C PRO A 137 31.69 14.88 15.09
N ARG A 138 30.44 15.19 15.43
CA ARG A 138 29.86 14.92 16.74
C ARG A 138 30.05 13.45 17.13
N GLY A 139 30.56 13.23 18.34
CA GLY A 139 30.72 11.91 18.93
C GLY A 139 31.96 11.14 18.46
N CYS A 140 32.82 11.76 17.64
CA CYS A 140 34.11 11.20 17.24
C CYS A 140 35.27 11.92 17.94
N ASP A 141 36.11 11.16 18.64
CA ASP A 141 37.37 11.67 19.23
C ASP A 141 38.49 11.86 18.20
N LYS A 142 38.32 11.30 16.99
CA LYS A 142 39.31 11.34 15.90
C LYS A 142 38.72 12.01 14.68
N PRO A 143 39.54 12.70 13.87
CA PRO A 143 39.06 13.27 12.61
C PRO A 143 38.68 12.14 11.65
N VAL A 144 37.50 12.27 11.04
CA VAL A 144 36.96 11.33 10.05
C VAL A 144 36.80 12.09 8.73
N ARG A 145 37.04 11.39 7.62
CA ARG A 145 36.77 11.92 6.27
C ARG A 145 35.26 11.97 6.07
N TYR A 146 34.66 13.14 6.24
CA TYR A 146 33.22 13.33 6.41
C TYR A 146 32.77 14.70 5.88
N ALA A 147 31.66 14.75 5.14
CA ALA A 147 31.10 16.02 4.67
C ALA A 147 30.22 16.65 5.75
N ALA A 148 30.83 17.49 6.58
CA ALA A 148 30.16 18.08 7.74
C ALA A 148 29.43 19.39 7.44
N LEU A 149 28.32 19.61 8.15
CA LEU A 149 27.77 20.94 8.35
C LEU A 149 28.45 21.58 9.57
N THR A 150 29.47 22.40 9.33
CA THR A 150 30.33 23.01 10.36
C THR A 150 29.57 23.75 11.46
N GLU A 151 28.42 24.34 11.14
CA GLU A 151 27.50 25.00 12.08
C GLU A 151 27.09 24.06 13.24
N TYR A 152 26.85 22.78 12.95
CA TYR A 152 26.38 21.78 13.93
C TYR A 152 27.51 21.15 14.73
N GLN A 153 28.77 21.33 14.31
CA GLN A 153 29.95 20.84 15.03
C GLN A 153 30.35 21.77 16.19
N SER A 154 30.16 23.09 16.01
CA SER A 154 30.58 24.09 16.99
C SER A 154 29.64 24.18 18.20
N ASP A 155 28.34 24.34 17.95
CA ASP A 155 27.31 24.45 18.98
C ASP A 155 26.01 23.82 18.47
N LEU A 156 25.85 22.53 18.78
CA LEU A 156 24.76 21.71 18.29
C LEU A 156 23.38 22.24 18.71
N THR A 157 23.21 22.62 19.98
CA THR A 157 21.89 23.02 20.50
C THR A 157 21.44 24.34 19.90
N LYS A 158 22.37 25.29 19.74
CA LYS A 158 22.13 26.55 19.06
C LYS A 158 21.84 26.36 17.57
N ALA A 159 22.63 25.53 16.88
CA ALA A 159 22.42 25.21 15.47
C ALA A 159 21.06 24.52 15.23
N LEU A 160 20.69 23.57 16.08
CA LEU A 160 19.37 22.90 16.03
C LEU A 160 18.22 23.87 16.26
N THR A 161 18.32 24.75 17.27
CA THR A 161 17.30 25.76 17.55
C THR A 161 17.11 26.72 16.36
N ALA A 162 18.22 27.15 15.75
CA ALA A 162 18.21 27.98 14.56
C ALA A 162 17.60 27.25 13.35
N ALA A 163 17.94 25.96 13.18
CA ALA A 163 17.40 25.12 12.13
C ALA A 163 15.89 24.93 12.27
N VAL A 164 15.41 24.56 13.46
CA VAL A 164 13.98 24.43 13.76
C VAL A 164 13.25 25.73 13.48
N THR A 165 13.75 26.87 13.97
CA THR A 165 13.15 28.19 13.71
C THR A 165 13.07 28.51 12.21
N LYS A 166 14.11 28.20 11.45
CA LYS A 166 14.18 28.44 10.00
C LYS A 166 13.19 27.53 9.25
N LEU A 167 13.13 26.25 9.62
CA LEU A 167 12.21 25.27 9.04
C LEU A 167 10.77 25.64 9.33
N THR A 168 10.41 25.94 10.57
CA THR A 168 9.04 26.31 10.95
C THR A 168 8.57 27.60 10.28
N THR A 169 9.45 28.60 10.12
CA THR A 169 9.14 29.83 9.38
C THR A 169 8.92 29.57 7.89
N ARG A 170 9.67 28.62 7.29
CA ARG A 170 9.43 28.20 5.90
C ARG A 170 8.08 27.49 5.76
N VAL A 171 7.76 26.58 6.68
CA VAL A 171 6.46 25.88 6.70
C VAL A 171 5.32 26.88 6.86
N GLU A 172 5.46 27.86 7.75
CA GLU A 172 4.49 28.93 7.96
C GLU A 172 4.18 29.66 6.65
N GLY A 173 5.19 30.12 5.91
CA GLY A 173 5.00 30.79 4.62
C GLY A 173 4.34 29.91 3.55
N ILE A 174 4.54 28.59 3.60
CA ILE A 174 3.91 27.64 2.64
C ILE A 174 2.46 27.34 3.02
N VAL A 175 2.16 27.24 4.32
CA VAL A 175 0.85 26.79 4.83
C VAL A 175 -0.11 27.96 5.05
N GLN A 176 0.38 29.17 5.27
CA GLN A 176 -0.43 30.39 5.44
C GLN A 176 -1.46 30.64 4.32
N PRO A 177 -1.14 30.48 3.02
CA PRO A 177 -2.14 30.69 1.95
C PRO A 177 -3.16 29.55 1.82
N LEU A 178 -2.98 28.43 2.53
CA LEU A 178 -3.84 27.25 2.40
C LEU A 178 -5.06 27.33 3.35
N PRO A 179 -6.18 26.65 3.05
CA PRO A 179 -7.34 26.63 3.94
C PRO A 179 -6.99 26.14 5.36
N PRO A 180 -7.46 26.81 6.43
CA PRO A 180 -7.09 26.49 7.82
C PRO A 180 -7.62 25.14 8.29
N GLU A 181 -8.67 24.61 7.66
CA GLU A 181 -9.30 23.34 8.01
C GLU A 181 -8.48 22.11 7.56
N LEU A 182 -7.47 22.32 6.70
CA LEU A 182 -6.67 21.21 6.18
C LEU A 182 -5.87 20.55 7.31
N PRO A 183 -5.99 19.22 7.49
CA PRO A 183 -5.22 18.50 8.48
C PRO A 183 -3.74 18.48 8.09
N CYS A 184 -2.89 18.90 9.02
CA CYS A 184 -1.45 18.90 8.87
C CYS A 184 -0.82 17.68 9.57
N TRP A 185 0.05 16.98 8.86
CA TRP A 185 0.81 15.85 9.35
C TRP A 185 2.30 16.19 9.37
N LEU A 186 3.00 15.65 10.35
CA LEU A 186 4.44 15.82 10.53
C LEU A 186 5.13 14.45 10.51
N VAL A 187 6.15 14.31 9.68
CA VAL A 187 7.12 13.22 9.71
C VAL A 187 8.45 13.83 10.11
N LEU A 188 9.02 13.34 11.21
CA LEU A 188 10.34 13.72 11.68
C LEU A 188 11.25 12.50 11.55
N ASP A 189 12.27 12.61 10.70
CA ASP A 189 13.28 11.59 10.50
C ASP A 189 14.64 12.12 10.98
N CYS A 190 15.02 11.74 12.18
CA CYS A 190 16.32 12.10 12.75
C CYS A 190 16.91 10.99 13.60
N ASP A 191 18.17 11.19 13.97
CA ASP A 191 18.91 10.30 14.86
C ASP A 191 18.25 10.20 16.24
N ASN A 192 18.30 9.00 16.83
CA ASN A 192 17.50 8.66 18.02
C ASN A 192 17.81 9.54 19.25
N ASP A 193 19.04 10.02 19.34
CA ASP A 193 19.52 10.90 20.40
C ASP A 193 19.05 12.37 20.22
N LEU A 194 18.74 12.78 18.99
CA LEU A 194 18.20 14.10 18.64
C LEU A 194 16.68 14.15 18.64
N TYR A 195 16.04 13.01 18.36
CA TYR A 195 14.60 12.90 18.21
C TYR A 195 13.76 13.53 19.34
N PRO A 196 13.98 13.22 20.64
CA PRO A 196 13.15 13.78 21.71
C PRO A 196 13.31 15.30 21.86
N LEU A 197 14.51 15.82 21.61
CA LEU A 197 14.81 17.26 21.71
C LEU A 197 14.11 18.05 20.59
N ILE A 198 14.15 17.51 19.37
CA ILE A 198 13.61 18.19 18.19
C ILE A 198 12.09 18.05 18.13
N GLU A 199 11.53 16.89 18.49
CA GLU A 199 10.09 16.63 18.37
C GLU A 199 9.25 17.65 19.16
N GLU A 200 9.58 17.87 20.43
CA GLU A 200 8.81 18.77 21.30
C GLU A 200 8.90 20.21 20.82
N GLN A 201 10.12 20.68 20.54
CA GLN A 201 10.37 22.05 20.07
C GLN A 201 9.70 22.30 18.72
N LEU A 202 9.84 21.37 17.76
CA LEU A 202 9.28 21.50 16.42
C LEU A 202 7.74 21.54 16.45
N LYS A 203 7.11 20.69 17.27
CA LYS A 203 5.64 20.71 17.44
C LYS A 203 5.15 22.01 18.05
N ALA A 204 5.83 22.50 19.10
CA ALA A 204 5.47 23.74 19.76
C ALA A 204 5.59 24.94 18.81
N ASP A 205 6.72 25.05 18.11
CA ASP A 205 6.99 26.17 17.19
C ASP A 205 6.06 26.15 15.99
N LEU A 206 5.80 24.98 15.39
CA LEU A 206 4.84 24.85 14.29
C LEU A 206 3.43 25.26 14.72
N SER A 207 2.98 24.76 15.88
CA SER A 207 1.65 25.10 16.39
C SER A 207 1.51 26.58 16.70
N LEU A 208 2.55 27.20 17.27
CA LEU A 208 2.57 28.61 17.62
C LEU A 208 2.57 29.51 16.37
N LYS A 209 3.42 29.20 15.39
CA LYS A 209 3.58 30.02 14.17
C LYS A 209 2.41 29.90 13.21
N THR A 210 1.93 28.68 12.95
CA THR A 210 0.88 28.48 11.94
C THR A 210 -0.52 28.50 12.53
N GLY A 211 -0.68 28.42 13.86
CA GLY A 211 -1.98 28.27 14.52
C GLY A 211 -2.68 26.94 14.20
N ARG A 212 -1.94 25.91 13.76
CA ARG A 212 -2.48 24.61 13.34
C ARG A 212 -1.91 23.48 14.16
N ILE A 213 -2.71 22.42 14.31
CA ILE A 213 -2.27 21.20 14.99
C ILE A 213 -1.56 20.30 13.99
N PHE A 214 -0.28 20.03 14.23
CA PHE A 214 0.50 19.06 13.46
C PHE A 214 0.47 17.69 14.15
N ARG A 215 -0.09 16.70 13.46
CA ARG A 215 -0.15 15.33 13.95
C ARG A 215 1.11 14.58 13.53
N LEU A 216 1.88 14.14 14.51
CA LEU A 216 3.07 13.33 14.26
C LEU A 216 2.67 11.96 13.75
N MET A 217 3.35 11.52 12.70
CA MET A 217 3.21 10.19 12.14
C MET A 217 4.30 9.26 12.68
N SER A 218 3.93 7.99 12.87
CA SER A 218 4.92 6.94 13.11
C SER A 218 5.55 6.52 11.79
N GLY A 219 6.88 6.35 11.79
CA GLY A 219 7.66 5.92 10.64
C GLY A 219 8.76 6.93 10.26
N LYS A 220 9.62 6.51 9.33
CA LYS A 220 10.76 7.29 8.83
C LYS A 220 10.82 7.26 7.30
N GLY A 221 11.43 8.28 6.70
CA GLY A 221 11.62 8.42 5.26
C GLY A 221 10.38 8.12 4.39
N LEU A 222 10.62 7.41 3.29
CA LEU A 222 9.60 7.12 2.28
C LEU A 222 8.47 6.21 2.79
N SER A 223 8.71 5.38 3.79
CA SER A 223 7.67 4.50 4.36
C SER A 223 6.56 5.28 5.07
N ALA A 224 6.92 6.38 5.74
CA ALA A 224 5.96 7.26 6.40
C ALA A 224 5.14 8.04 5.36
N PHE A 225 5.78 8.48 4.28
CA PHE A 225 5.12 9.10 3.13
C PHE A 225 4.12 8.13 2.47
N ASP A 226 4.52 6.88 2.27
CA ASP A 226 3.68 5.79 1.74
C ASP A 226 2.43 5.60 2.62
N ALA A 227 2.64 5.43 3.93
CA ALA A 227 1.56 5.26 4.90
C ALA A 227 0.61 6.46 4.95
N TRP A 228 1.12 7.68 4.73
CA TRP A 228 0.30 8.88 4.66
C TRP A 228 -0.60 8.87 3.42
N LEU A 229 -0.03 8.62 2.23
CA LEU A 229 -0.81 8.52 1.00
C LEU A 229 -1.85 7.41 1.10
N ASP A 230 -1.50 6.24 1.63
CA ASP A 230 -2.44 5.12 1.75
C ASP A 230 -3.65 5.43 2.63
N LYS A 231 -3.44 6.14 3.75
CA LYS A 231 -4.51 6.42 4.73
C LYS A 231 -5.27 7.71 4.45
N ARG A 232 -4.66 8.66 3.73
CA ARG A 232 -5.19 10.02 3.57
C ARG A 232 -5.47 10.39 2.14
N TRP A 233 -5.26 9.51 1.16
CA TRP A 233 -5.52 9.84 -0.24
C TRP A 233 -6.90 10.48 -0.46
N ASP A 234 -7.96 9.97 0.15
CA ASP A 234 -9.33 10.46 -0.13
C ASP A 234 -9.64 11.84 0.46
N ASN A 235 -8.93 12.26 1.50
CA ASN A 235 -9.19 13.52 2.21
C ASN A 235 -8.03 14.51 1.99
N PRO A 236 -8.29 15.74 1.52
CA PRO A 236 -7.25 16.76 1.36
C PRO A 236 -6.44 16.93 2.65
N GLY A 237 -5.11 16.98 2.54
CA GLY A 237 -4.23 17.10 3.68
C GLY A 237 -2.82 17.51 3.28
N ILE A 238 -2.09 18.02 4.27
CA ILE A 238 -0.72 18.49 4.11
C ILE A 238 0.20 17.58 4.91
N LEU A 239 1.32 17.18 4.31
CA LEU A 239 2.39 16.46 4.98
C LEU A 239 3.65 17.33 4.99
N VAL A 240 4.18 17.57 6.16
CA VAL A 240 5.50 18.18 6.36
C VAL A 240 6.45 17.05 6.76
N ALA A 241 7.40 16.75 5.89
CA ALA A 241 8.48 15.80 6.16
C ALA A 241 9.75 16.59 6.44
N ILE A 242 10.33 16.43 7.63
CA ILE A 242 11.58 17.05 8.05
C ILE A 242 12.56 15.94 8.37
N THR A 243 13.73 15.97 7.74
CA THR A 243 14.81 15.01 7.95
C THR A 243 16.05 15.73 8.42
N LEU A 244 16.65 15.26 9.51
CA LEU A 244 17.95 15.71 10.00
C LEU A 244 18.84 14.46 10.15
N SER A 245 19.76 14.30 9.21
CA SER A 245 20.81 13.29 9.26
C SER A 245 22.05 13.93 9.85
N LEU A 246 22.26 13.76 11.15
CA LEU A 246 23.35 14.34 11.94
C LEU A 246 23.90 13.24 12.88
N PRO A 247 24.49 12.17 12.34
CA PRO A 247 24.83 10.97 13.08
C PRO A 247 25.80 11.26 14.23
N ALA A 248 25.56 10.65 15.39
CA ALA A 248 26.46 10.74 16.54
C ALA A 248 27.73 9.87 16.40
N SER A 249 27.80 9.03 15.36
CA SER A 249 28.97 8.20 15.02
C SER A 249 29.04 8.02 13.50
N PRO A 250 29.41 9.07 12.75
CA PRO A 250 29.50 9.00 11.30
C PRO A 250 30.58 8.02 10.85
N ARG A 251 30.36 7.41 9.68
CA ARG A 251 31.36 6.58 9.01
C ARG A 251 32.18 7.43 8.03
N GLU A 252 33.31 6.90 7.60
CA GLU A 252 34.04 7.49 6.49
C GLU A 252 33.13 7.56 5.26
N ASP A 253 33.19 8.70 4.56
CA ASP A 253 32.39 9.03 3.37
C ASP A 253 30.89 9.26 3.61
N ASP A 254 30.45 9.39 4.87
CA ASP A 254 29.11 9.89 5.19
C ASP A 254 29.04 11.44 5.09
N ALA A 255 27.82 11.98 5.24
CA ALA A 255 27.55 13.41 5.18
C ALA A 255 26.42 13.85 6.13
N ASP A 256 26.51 15.08 6.62
CA ASP A 256 25.42 15.77 7.30
C ASP A 256 24.40 16.28 6.28
N ALA A 257 23.11 16.19 6.60
CA ALA A 257 22.08 16.80 5.77
C ALA A 257 20.85 17.19 6.59
N VAL A 258 20.30 18.36 6.28
CA VAL A 258 18.98 18.79 6.77
C VAL A 258 18.08 19.03 5.58
N SER A 259 16.92 18.40 5.55
CA SER A 259 15.94 18.59 4.50
C SER A 259 14.52 18.75 5.05
N MET A 260 13.71 19.46 4.30
CA MET A 260 12.29 19.59 4.53
C MET A 260 11.56 19.57 3.21
N VAL A 261 10.46 18.83 3.16
CA VAL A 261 9.53 18.82 2.04
C VAL A 261 8.12 18.99 2.58
N VAL A 262 7.37 19.93 2.01
CA VAL A 262 5.95 20.11 2.28
C VAL A 262 5.18 19.59 1.08
N LEU A 263 4.27 18.67 1.32
CA LEU A 263 3.52 17.94 0.32
C LEU A 263 2.02 18.14 0.53
N SER A 264 1.26 18.16 -0.58
CA SER A 264 -0.19 18.08 -0.58
C SER A 264 -0.64 16.87 -1.40
N ASN A 265 -1.65 16.15 -0.93
CA ASN A 265 -2.25 15.04 -1.70
C ASN A 265 -3.29 15.53 -2.73
N ARG A 266 -3.54 16.85 -2.79
CA ARG A 266 -4.45 17.51 -3.72
C ARG A 266 -3.80 18.75 -4.32
N LYS A 267 -4.21 19.08 -5.54
CA LYS A 267 -3.73 20.26 -6.27
C LYS A 267 -4.50 21.50 -5.85
#